data_AF-A0A4Q9RME2-F1
#
_entry.id   AF-A0A4Q9RME2-F1
#
_cell.length_a   1.000
_cell.length_b   1.000
_cell.length_c   1.000
_cell.angle_alpha   90.00
_cell.angle_beta   90.00
_cell.angle_gamma   90.00
#
_symmetry.space_group_name_H-M   'P 1'
#
loop_
_entity.id
_entity.type
_entity.pdbx_description
1 polymer ?
#
loop_
_entity_poly.entity_id
_entity_poly.type
_entity_poly.pdbx_seq_one_letter_code
_entity_poly.pdbx_strand_id
1 'polypeptide(L)'
;MTKKLFFLLAITSICSTSFGQRILSEQINYYAVRAPNNPFDESVKTYNVVVETPYTLTVEELNAKSLAEFEAEKANYENLVKESEVEFQERLANHDDEVKSAEARYDKEMKDFKELTLLERLALTEQGKKPQLKVPAKPVYVKPREPQYVQPNLNDHLIFDNQVLADGVELLGFEKGNDVLFVIHISKMVFQDNGGQTFYSQPTNLKVMKGTEVIDDKNFDDEFQFLTSSSSNTINLERYEKNNVNKIMKAIGQYINEEFGYIPVSSSIKIEFPKNKNREYDALENAKIKAISAYRKLKKDATSDTRARANQELEAVREVWISELAKVDYNDKKATMNKDIGKMIFFNLMRVDISLKDKVQAEETLSQMQERRIDLDLNYDEKATFTRLEEQVYKL
;
A
#
# COMPACT_ATOMS: atom_id res chain seq x y z
N MET A 1 -16.68 47.18 83.25
CA MET A 1 -18.11 47.04 82.90
C MET A 1 -18.26 47.29 81.40
N THR A 2 -19.26 46.66 80.77
CA THR A 2 -19.72 46.73 79.36
C THR A 2 -19.04 45.84 78.29
N LYS A 3 -19.74 44.72 78.00
CA LYS A 3 -20.27 44.19 76.72
C LYS A 3 -19.39 44.13 75.45
N LYS A 4 -19.35 42.92 74.85
CA LYS A 4 -19.76 42.52 73.47
C LYS A 4 -19.04 41.20 73.11
N LEU A 5 -19.54 40.23 72.35
CA LEU A 5 -20.85 39.86 71.77
C LEU A 5 -20.64 38.44 71.17
N PHE A 6 -21.64 37.57 71.28
CA PHE A 6 -21.75 36.23 70.71
C PHE A 6 -21.59 36.18 69.17
N PHE A 7 -21.10 35.06 68.62
CA PHE A 7 -21.79 34.26 67.58
C PHE A 7 -21.07 32.93 67.33
N LEU A 8 -21.77 31.80 67.55
CA LEU A 8 -21.32 30.44 67.23
C LEU A 8 -22.32 29.90 66.21
N LEU A 9 -21.94 29.82 64.93
CA LEU A 9 -22.77 29.28 63.85
C LEU A 9 -22.21 27.92 63.45
N ALA A 10 -22.90 26.85 63.86
CA ALA A 10 -22.62 25.49 63.43
C ALA A 10 -23.13 25.30 61.99
N ILE A 11 -22.22 25.14 61.03
CA ILE A 11 -22.52 24.73 59.66
C ILE A 11 -22.48 23.21 59.63
N THR A 12 -23.64 22.57 59.75
CA THR A 12 -23.82 21.16 59.40
C THR A 12 -23.85 21.04 57.88
N SER A 13 -22.72 20.66 57.31
CA SER A 13 -22.62 20.29 55.90
C SER A 13 -23.34 18.97 55.67
N ILE A 14 -24.55 19.03 55.10
CA ILE A 14 -25.29 17.87 54.62
C ILE A 14 -24.55 17.37 53.38
N CYS A 15 -23.69 16.37 53.55
CA CYS A 15 -23.17 15.58 52.44
C CYS A 15 -24.35 14.86 51.77
N SER A 16 -24.88 15.46 50.70
CA SER A 16 -25.81 14.79 49.81
C SER A 16 -25.01 13.74 49.05
N THR A 17 -25.09 12.48 49.48
CA THR A 17 -24.61 11.36 48.67
C THR A 17 -25.54 11.25 47.47
N SER A 18 -25.13 11.85 46.34
CA SER A 18 -25.79 11.59 45.07
C SER A 18 -25.55 10.12 44.72
N PHE A 19 -26.56 9.28 44.90
CA PHE A 19 -26.61 7.95 44.30
C PHE A 19 -26.83 8.11 42.79
N GLY A 20 -25.82 8.59 42.08
CA GLY A 20 -25.75 8.48 40.63
C GLY A 20 -25.40 7.05 40.27
N GLN A 21 -26.23 6.40 39.46
CA GLN A 21 -25.88 5.10 38.90
C GLN A 21 -24.63 5.26 38.04
N ARG A 22 -23.57 4.50 38.34
CA ARG A 22 -22.28 4.65 37.66
C ARG A 22 -22.29 3.86 36.36
N ILE A 23 -22.41 4.57 35.25
CA ILE A 23 -22.24 4.03 33.90
C ILE A 23 -20.73 3.96 33.59
N LEU A 24 -20.30 2.83 33.05
CA LEU A 24 -18.95 2.56 32.57
C LEU A 24 -18.99 2.44 31.04
N SER A 25 -17.85 2.63 30.39
CA SER A 25 -17.74 2.48 28.94
C SER A 25 -16.50 1.70 28.54
N GLU A 26 -16.60 0.91 27.49
CA GLU A 26 -15.49 0.19 26.87
C GLU A 26 -15.47 0.48 25.37
N GLN A 27 -14.32 0.91 24.85
CA GLN A 27 -14.11 1.16 23.43
C GLN A 27 -13.37 -0.02 22.80
N ILE A 28 -13.85 -0.48 21.65
CA ILE A 28 -13.31 -1.64 20.94
C ILE A 28 -13.08 -1.28 19.49
N ASN A 29 -11.94 -1.72 18.97
CA ASN A 29 -11.60 -1.64 17.56
C ASN A 29 -12.02 -2.94 16.88
N TYR A 30 -12.65 -2.82 15.71
CA TYR A 30 -13.11 -3.93 14.89
C TYR A 30 -12.94 -3.55 13.40
N TYR A 31 -13.16 -4.51 12.51
CA TYR A 31 -13.14 -4.26 11.07
C TYR A 31 -14.55 -4.39 10.49
N ALA A 32 -15.15 -3.24 10.18
CA ALA A 32 -16.39 -3.17 9.43
C ALA A 32 -16.12 -3.54 7.97
N VAL A 33 -17.14 -4.03 7.25
CA VAL A 33 -17.00 -4.35 5.82
C VAL A 33 -17.57 -3.20 5.00
N ARG A 34 -16.78 -2.66 4.08
CA ARG A 34 -17.28 -1.79 3.01
C ARG A 34 -17.83 -2.67 1.90
N ALA A 35 -19.07 -2.40 1.50
CA ALA A 35 -19.67 -3.11 0.37
C ALA A 35 -18.97 -2.68 -0.93
N PRO A 36 -18.82 -3.60 -1.90
CA PRO A 36 -18.32 -3.28 -3.22
C PRO A 36 -19.24 -2.30 -3.95
N ASN A 37 -18.69 -1.56 -4.92
CA ASN A 37 -19.48 -0.67 -5.77
C ASN A 37 -20.48 -1.45 -6.64
N ASN A 38 -20.04 -2.62 -7.13
CA ASN A 38 -20.79 -3.52 -8.00
C ASN A 38 -20.78 -4.95 -7.38
N PRO A 39 -21.62 -5.22 -6.36
CA PRO A 39 -21.65 -6.53 -5.72
C PRO A 39 -22.06 -7.63 -6.71
N PHE A 40 -21.41 -8.79 -6.60
CA PHE A 40 -21.88 -10.00 -7.27
C PHE A 40 -23.18 -10.51 -6.66
N ASP A 41 -23.95 -11.28 -7.45
CA ASP A 41 -25.11 -12.02 -6.95
C ASP A 41 -24.74 -12.97 -5.81
N GLU A 42 -25.68 -13.23 -4.90
CA GLU A 42 -25.51 -14.14 -3.76
C GLU A 42 -25.10 -15.58 -4.15
N SER A 43 -25.28 -15.96 -5.42
CA SER A 43 -24.85 -17.24 -5.97
C SER A 43 -23.33 -17.38 -6.07
N VAL A 44 -22.60 -16.27 -6.19
CA VAL A 44 -21.14 -16.27 -6.37
C VAL A 44 -20.48 -16.35 -5.01
N LYS A 45 -19.70 -17.41 -4.76
CA LYS A 45 -18.94 -17.57 -3.52
C LYS A 45 -17.44 -17.68 -3.78
N THR A 46 -17.08 -18.07 -4.99
CA THR A 46 -15.71 -18.37 -5.35
C THR A 46 -15.21 -17.60 -6.57
N TYR A 47 -13.89 -17.40 -6.64
CA TYR A 47 -13.24 -16.73 -7.77
C TYR A 47 -11.96 -17.42 -8.20
N ASN A 48 -11.63 -17.28 -9.48
CA ASN A 48 -10.36 -17.67 -10.08
C ASN A 48 -9.71 -16.46 -10.75
N VAL A 49 -8.39 -16.43 -10.77
CA VAL A 49 -7.62 -15.41 -11.49
C VAL A 49 -6.69 -16.11 -12.48
N VAL A 50 -6.69 -15.65 -13.71
CA VAL A 50 -5.77 -16.08 -14.77
C VAL A 50 -5.04 -14.86 -15.27
N VAL A 51 -3.71 -14.92 -15.24
CA VAL A 51 -2.84 -13.85 -15.75
C VAL A 51 -2.13 -14.37 -16.99
N GLU A 52 -2.24 -13.63 -18.08
CA GLU A 52 -1.56 -13.89 -19.33
C GLU A 52 -0.53 -12.79 -19.56
N THR A 53 0.75 -13.17 -19.59
CA THR A 53 1.86 -12.28 -19.93
C THR A 53 2.60 -12.82 -21.16
N PRO A 54 3.19 -11.93 -21.99
CA PRO A 54 3.91 -12.34 -23.20
C PRO A 54 5.34 -12.84 -22.90
N TYR A 55 5.74 -12.89 -21.63
CA TYR A 55 7.11 -13.25 -21.25
C TYR A 55 7.18 -14.74 -20.90
N THR A 56 8.07 -15.46 -21.58
CA THR A 56 8.24 -16.91 -21.39
C THR A 56 9.58 -17.27 -20.76
N LEU A 57 10.41 -16.28 -20.43
CA LEU A 57 11.78 -16.52 -19.98
C LEU A 57 11.78 -17.04 -18.54
N THR A 58 12.37 -18.22 -18.35
CA THR A 58 12.45 -18.84 -17.02
C THR A 58 13.82 -18.58 -16.36
N VAL A 59 13.88 -18.73 -15.03
CA VAL A 59 15.12 -18.61 -14.25
C VAL A 59 16.16 -19.62 -14.73
N GLU A 60 15.74 -20.84 -15.06
CA GLU A 60 16.62 -21.93 -15.47
C GLU A 60 17.29 -21.66 -16.83
N GLU A 61 16.51 -21.18 -17.81
CA GLU A 61 17.03 -20.82 -19.13
C GLU A 61 18.03 -19.66 -19.08
N LEU A 62 17.77 -18.66 -18.23
CA LEU A 62 18.69 -17.54 -18.04
C LEU A 62 20.03 -18.00 -17.46
N ASN A 63 19.98 -18.85 -16.42
CA ASN A 63 21.19 -19.39 -15.81
C ASN A 63 21.97 -20.26 -16.78
N ALA A 64 21.28 -21.10 -17.57
CA ALA A 64 21.91 -21.93 -18.60
C ALA A 64 22.58 -21.08 -19.69
N LYS A 65 21.92 -20.01 -20.14
CA LYS A 65 22.49 -19.07 -21.13
C LYS A 65 23.72 -18.35 -20.60
N SER A 66 23.66 -17.83 -19.37
CA SER A 66 24.79 -17.15 -18.74
C SER A 66 25.99 -18.07 -18.54
N LEU A 67 25.74 -19.34 -18.19
CA LEU A 67 26.80 -20.35 -18.10
C LEU A 67 27.42 -20.64 -19.48
N ALA A 68 26.62 -20.78 -20.52
CA ALA A 68 27.10 -21.01 -21.88
C ALA A 68 27.92 -19.83 -22.43
N GLU A 69 27.50 -18.59 -22.14
CA GLU A 69 28.28 -17.38 -22.48
C GLU A 69 29.62 -17.36 -21.76
N PHE A 70 29.66 -17.71 -20.47
CA PHE A 70 30.90 -17.82 -19.71
C PHE A 70 31.83 -18.92 -20.24
N GLU A 71 31.29 -20.08 -20.60
CA GLU A 71 32.06 -21.17 -21.21
C GLU A 71 32.65 -20.76 -22.57
N ALA A 72 31.88 -20.05 -23.40
CA ALA A 72 32.34 -19.49 -24.67
C ALA A 72 33.45 -18.44 -24.46
N GLU A 73 33.29 -17.54 -23.49
CA GLU A 73 34.29 -16.53 -23.17
C GLU A 73 35.59 -17.18 -22.65
N LYS A 74 35.48 -18.19 -21.79
CA LYS A 74 36.62 -18.97 -21.30
C LYS A 74 37.34 -19.70 -22.43
N ALA A 75 36.60 -20.27 -23.39
CA ALA A 75 37.19 -20.90 -24.57
C ALA A 75 37.90 -19.89 -25.48
N ASN A 76 37.38 -18.67 -25.58
CA ASN A 76 37.97 -17.61 -26.40
C ASN A 76 39.13 -16.85 -25.70
N TYR A 77 39.26 -16.96 -24.38
CA TYR A 77 40.29 -16.26 -23.60
C TYR A 77 41.71 -16.60 -24.07
N GLU A 78 42.00 -17.85 -24.43
CA GLU A 78 43.32 -18.22 -24.95
C GLU A 78 43.65 -17.52 -26.27
N ASN A 79 42.65 -17.30 -27.13
CA ASN A 79 42.83 -16.56 -28.38
C ASN A 79 43.01 -15.07 -28.10
N LEU A 80 42.23 -14.50 -27.18
CA LEU A 80 42.32 -13.10 -26.78
C LEU A 80 43.70 -12.75 -26.19
N VAL A 81 44.28 -13.64 -25.38
CA VAL A 81 45.64 -13.46 -24.83
C VAL A 81 46.67 -13.48 -25.96
N LYS A 82 46.56 -14.41 -26.91
CA LYS A 82 47.48 -14.48 -28.06
C LYS A 82 47.37 -13.25 -28.95
N GLU A 83 46.16 -12.79 -29.27
CA GLU A 83 45.93 -11.57 -30.05
C GLU A 83 46.48 -10.34 -29.33
N SER A 84 46.25 -10.22 -28.02
CA SER A 84 46.80 -9.12 -27.21
C SER A 84 48.33 -9.14 -27.16
N GLU A 85 48.96 -10.31 -27.12
CA GLU A 85 50.42 -10.44 -27.17
C GLU A 85 50.97 -10.04 -28.54
N VAL A 86 50.32 -10.45 -29.63
CA VAL A 86 50.70 -10.07 -31.00
C VAL A 86 50.59 -8.55 -31.19
N GLU A 87 49.47 -7.94 -30.77
CA GLU A 87 49.28 -6.49 -30.85
C GLU A 87 50.33 -5.74 -30.02
N PHE A 88 50.70 -6.27 -28.84
CA PHE A 88 51.75 -5.68 -28.03
C PHE A 88 53.13 -5.76 -28.69
N GLN A 89 53.48 -6.90 -29.30
CA GLN A 89 54.75 -7.05 -30.02
C GLN A 89 54.81 -6.13 -31.24
N GLU A 90 53.71 -5.98 -31.98
CA GLU A 90 53.64 -5.05 -33.11
C GLU A 90 53.81 -3.60 -32.65
N ARG A 91 53.14 -3.19 -31.57
CA ARG A 91 53.32 -1.85 -30.98
C ARG A 91 54.74 -1.63 -30.46
N LEU A 92 55.38 -2.65 -29.91
CA LEU A 92 56.77 -2.57 -29.44
C LEU A 92 57.76 -2.42 -30.61
N ALA A 93 57.55 -3.15 -31.70
CA ALA A 93 58.38 -3.04 -32.90
C ALA A 93 58.23 -1.67 -33.58
N ASN A 94 57.00 -1.15 -33.65
CA ASN A 94 56.73 0.16 -34.24
C ASN A 94 57.18 1.33 -33.35
N HIS A 95 57.36 1.10 -32.04
CA HIS A 95 57.73 2.15 -31.09
C HIS A 95 59.06 2.83 -31.43
N ASP A 96 60.08 2.05 -31.81
CA ASP A 96 61.40 2.60 -32.15
C ASP A 96 61.34 3.53 -33.37
N ASP A 97 60.48 3.19 -34.34
CA ASP A 97 60.28 4.00 -35.54
C ASP A 97 59.41 5.25 -35.25
N GLU A 98 58.45 5.15 -34.34
CA GLU A 98 57.68 6.30 -33.85
C GLU A 98 58.56 7.28 -33.05
N VAL A 99 59.50 6.79 -32.23
CA VAL A 99 60.46 7.61 -31.49
C VAL A 99 61.38 8.36 -32.46
N LYS A 100 61.97 7.66 -33.44
CA LYS A 100 62.80 8.30 -34.49
C LYS A 100 62.01 9.33 -35.28
N SER A 101 60.76 9.03 -35.60
CA SER A 101 59.87 9.96 -36.31
C SER A 101 59.55 11.20 -35.47
N ALA A 102 59.35 11.04 -34.16
CA ALA A 102 59.13 12.14 -33.22
C ALA A 102 60.38 13.02 -33.06
N GLU A 103 61.56 12.39 -32.97
CA GLU A 103 62.85 13.10 -32.93
C GLU A 103 63.11 13.88 -34.23
N ALA A 104 62.89 13.28 -35.40
CA ALA A 104 63.04 13.95 -36.69
C ALA A 104 62.07 15.12 -36.88
N ARG A 105 60.82 15.00 -36.41
CA ARG A 105 59.86 16.11 -36.40
C ARG A 105 60.32 17.24 -35.48
N TYR A 106 60.76 16.91 -34.27
CA TYR A 106 61.28 17.90 -33.32
C TYR A 106 62.51 18.63 -33.86
N ASP A 107 63.45 17.93 -34.51
CA ASP A 107 64.64 18.54 -35.11
C ASP A 107 64.27 19.51 -36.24
N LYS A 108 63.27 19.17 -37.05
CA LYS A 108 62.74 20.06 -38.08
C LYS A 108 62.05 21.29 -37.48
N GLU A 109 61.14 21.08 -36.52
CA GLU A 109 60.44 22.16 -35.82
C GLU A 109 61.42 23.09 -35.08
N MET A 110 62.52 22.54 -34.54
CA MET A 110 63.57 23.31 -33.87
C MET A 110 64.42 24.11 -34.85
N LYS A 111 64.67 23.60 -36.06
CA LYS A 111 65.34 24.36 -37.14
C LYS A 111 64.46 25.52 -37.58
N ASP A 112 63.19 25.26 -37.89
CA ASP A 112 62.22 26.28 -38.29
C ASP A 112 62.07 27.36 -37.19
N PHE A 113 62.03 26.95 -35.91
CA PHE A 113 61.98 27.87 -34.76
C PHE A 113 63.26 28.72 -34.59
N LYS A 114 64.42 28.19 -34.97
CA LYS A 114 65.71 28.90 -34.94
C LYS A 114 65.88 29.87 -36.13
N GLU A 115 65.14 29.70 -37.20
CA GLU A 115 65.13 30.60 -38.36
C GLU A 115 64.19 31.80 -38.17
N LEU A 116 63.21 31.71 -37.26
CA LEU A 116 62.33 32.83 -36.90
C LEU A 116 63.08 34.01 -36.27
N THR A 117 62.55 35.22 -36.48
CA THR A 117 63.13 36.47 -35.95
C THR A 117 63.06 36.52 -34.41
N LEU A 118 63.88 37.38 -33.79
CA LEU A 118 63.99 37.47 -32.33
C LEU A 118 62.65 37.82 -31.65
N LEU A 119 61.85 38.70 -32.26
CA LEU A 119 60.51 39.10 -31.78
C LEU A 119 59.51 37.93 -31.88
N GLU A 120 59.51 37.18 -32.98
CA GLU A 120 58.63 36.03 -33.18
C GLU A 120 58.98 34.87 -32.23
N ARG A 121 60.28 34.66 -31.98
CA ARG A 121 60.75 33.66 -31.03
C ARG A 121 60.34 33.98 -29.59
N LEU A 122 60.45 35.24 -29.18
CA LEU A 122 60.02 35.72 -27.85
C LEU A 122 58.50 35.56 -27.68
N ALA A 123 57.72 35.97 -28.69
CA ALA A 123 56.26 35.84 -28.66
C ALA A 123 55.81 34.36 -28.57
N LEU A 124 56.45 33.44 -29.30
CA LEU A 124 56.14 32.01 -29.22
C LEU A 124 56.60 31.36 -27.90
N THR A 125 57.70 31.85 -27.32
CA THR A 125 58.20 31.35 -26.02
C THR A 125 57.31 31.80 -24.87
N GLU A 126 56.83 33.05 -24.86
CA GLU A 126 55.88 33.56 -23.86
C GLU A 126 54.51 32.86 -23.94
N GLN A 127 54.08 32.47 -25.14
CA GLN A 127 52.87 31.65 -25.34
C GLN A 127 53.05 30.17 -24.96
N GLY A 128 54.23 29.75 -24.50
CA GLY A 128 54.54 28.36 -24.17
C GLY A 128 54.63 27.43 -25.40
N LYS A 129 54.72 27.98 -26.61
CA LYS A 129 54.75 27.24 -27.89
C LYS A 129 56.17 26.95 -28.38
N LYS A 130 57.14 26.93 -27.47
CA LYS A 130 58.49 26.44 -27.78
C LYS A 130 58.39 24.96 -28.18
N PRO A 131 59.01 24.52 -29.30
CA PRO A 131 59.02 23.11 -29.64
C PRO A 131 59.61 22.30 -28.48
N GLN A 132 58.95 21.21 -28.12
CA GLN A 132 59.37 20.29 -27.07
C GLN A 132 59.34 18.88 -27.64
N LEU A 133 60.39 18.10 -27.37
CA LEU A 133 60.44 16.70 -27.80
C LEU A 133 59.39 15.92 -26.98
N LYS A 134 58.34 15.47 -27.65
CA LYS A 134 57.33 14.58 -27.10
C LYS A 134 57.48 13.22 -27.76
N VAL A 135 58.23 12.33 -27.10
CA VAL A 135 58.32 10.92 -27.51
C VAL A 135 57.10 10.15 -27.01
N PRO A 136 56.56 9.20 -27.80
CA PRO A 136 55.56 8.28 -27.29
C PRO A 136 56.13 7.51 -26.08
N ALA A 137 55.28 7.15 -25.13
CA ALA A 137 55.71 6.31 -24.01
C ALA A 137 55.91 4.87 -24.49
N LYS A 138 56.90 4.17 -23.91
CA LYS A 138 57.11 2.75 -24.21
C LYS A 138 55.85 1.95 -23.89
N PRO A 139 55.34 1.12 -24.82
CA PRO A 139 54.20 0.25 -24.55
C PRO A 139 54.45 -0.65 -23.34
N VAL A 140 53.45 -0.80 -22.47
CA VAL A 140 53.47 -1.73 -21.34
C VAL A 140 52.41 -2.80 -21.60
N TYR A 141 52.79 -4.06 -21.51
CA TYR A 141 51.84 -5.16 -21.68
C TYR A 141 50.93 -5.26 -20.46
N VAL A 142 49.62 -5.19 -20.72
CA VAL A 142 48.59 -5.44 -19.72
C VAL A 142 47.84 -6.68 -20.15
N LYS A 143 48.10 -7.80 -19.48
CA LYS A 143 47.44 -9.07 -19.78
C LYS A 143 45.92 -8.91 -19.60
N PRO A 144 45.09 -9.34 -20.57
CA PRO A 144 43.64 -9.42 -20.40
C PRO A 144 43.30 -10.23 -19.14
N ARG A 145 42.26 -9.79 -18.42
CA ARG A 145 41.84 -10.49 -17.20
C ARG A 145 41.17 -11.80 -17.55
N GLU A 146 41.35 -12.81 -16.69
CA GLU A 146 40.62 -14.07 -16.81
C GLU A 146 39.12 -13.81 -16.63
N PRO A 147 38.27 -14.40 -17.50
CA PRO A 147 36.82 -14.32 -17.32
C PRO A 147 36.43 -14.88 -15.95
N GLN A 148 35.60 -14.15 -15.23
CA GLN A 148 35.03 -14.60 -13.97
C GLN A 148 33.53 -14.78 -14.14
N TYR A 149 33.01 -15.93 -13.70
CA TYR A 149 31.57 -16.15 -13.73
C TYR A 149 30.90 -15.22 -12.72
N VAL A 150 30.03 -14.36 -13.24
CA VAL A 150 29.16 -13.51 -12.45
C VAL A 150 27.74 -14.02 -12.66
N GLN A 151 27.08 -14.41 -11.56
CA GLN A 151 25.68 -14.84 -11.64
C GLN A 151 24.83 -13.67 -12.15
N PRO A 152 23.93 -13.91 -13.12
CA PRO A 152 23.08 -12.87 -13.66
C PRO A 152 22.13 -12.35 -12.57
N ASN A 153 21.94 -11.04 -12.52
CA ASN A 153 20.99 -10.44 -11.60
C ASN A 153 19.56 -10.66 -12.13
N LEU A 154 18.80 -11.55 -11.49
CA LEU A 154 17.42 -11.89 -11.87
C LEU A 154 16.46 -10.68 -11.86
N ASN A 155 16.83 -9.59 -11.19
CA ASN A 155 16.03 -8.36 -11.19
C ASN A 155 16.18 -7.52 -12.45
N ASP A 156 17.26 -7.72 -13.21
CA ASP A 156 17.49 -7.04 -14.47
C ASP A 156 16.82 -7.73 -15.66
N HIS A 157 16.10 -8.84 -15.40
CA HIS A 157 15.44 -9.66 -16.41
C HIS A 157 13.92 -9.77 -16.23
N LEU A 158 13.21 -9.87 -17.36
CA LEU A 158 11.75 -10.06 -17.45
C LEU A 158 11.34 -11.51 -17.19
N ILE A 159 11.50 -11.94 -15.95
CA ILE A 159 11.04 -13.25 -15.49
C ILE A 159 9.74 -13.06 -14.70
N PHE A 160 8.67 -13.63 -15.23
CA PHE A 160 7.36 -13.67 -14.59
C PHE A 160 6.84 -15.09 -14.53
N ASP A 161 6.25 -15.43 -13.39
CA ASP A 161 5.45 -16.63 -13.26
C ASP A 161 3.98 -16.20 -13.20
N ASN A 162 3.23 -16.59 -14.23
CA ASN A 162 1.81 -16.26 -14.35
C ASN A 162 0.98 -16.81 -13.18
N GLN A 163 1.37 -17.95 -12.59
CA GLN A 163 0.69 -18.50 -11.42
C GLN A 163 0.96 -17.66 -10.17
N VAL A 164 2.20 -17.22 -9.97
CA VAL A 164 2.56 -16.33 -8.85
C VAL A 164 1.86 -14.97 -8.98
N LEU A 165 1.76 -14.43 -10.20
CA LEU A 165 1.03 -13.19 -10.45
C LEU A 165 -0.47 -13.35 -10.17
N ALA A 166 -1.07 -14.45 -10.59
CA ALA A 166 -2.47 -14.75 -10.31
C ALA A 166 -2.73 -14.95 -8.82
N ASP A 167 -1.85 -15.66 -8.12
CA ASP A 167 -1.95 -15.91 -6.68
C ASP A 167 -1.82 -14.63 -5.84
N GLY A 168 -1.11 -13.62 -6.36
CA GLY A 168 -0.97 -12.31 -5.74
C GLY A 168 -2.23 -11.44 -5.80
N VAL A 169 -3.24 -11.81 -6.60
CA VAL A 169 -4.52 -11.10 -6.69
C VAL A 169 -5.53 -11.77 -5.77
N GLU A 170 -5.82 -11.12 -4.64
CA GLU A 170 -6.82 -11.58 -3.68
C GLU A 170 -8.11 -10.76 -3.81
N LEU A 171 -9.24 -11.43 -4.01
CA LEU A 171 -10.57 -10.84 -3.89
C LEU A 171 -11.08 -10.99 -2.46
N LEU A 172 -11.15 -9.87 -1.74
CA LEU A 172 -11.53 -9.84 -0.33
C LEU A 172 -12.99 -10.25 -0.13
N GLY A 173 -13.23 -11.19 0.77
CA GLY A 173 -14.58 -11.69 1.09
C GLY A 173 -15.01 -12.94 0.33
N PHE A 174 -14.19 -13.43 -0.61
CA PHE A 174 -14.47 -14.61 -1.42
C PHE A 174 -13.38 -15.67 -1.27
N GLU A 175 -13.72 -16.92 -1.54
CA GLU A 175 -12.77 -18.04 -1.54
C GLU A 175 -12.27 -18.35 -2.96
N LYS A 176 -11.08 -18.96 -3.10
CA LYS A 176 -10.61 -19.39 -4.43
C LYS A 176 -11.46 -20.57 -4.94
N GLY A 177 -11.94 -20.48 -6.19
CA GLY A 177 -12.76 -21.50 -6.87
C GLY A 177 -13.16 -21.03 -8.26
N ASN A 178 -14.31 -21.42 -8.81
CA ASN A 178 -14.58 -21.31 -10.25
C ASN A 178 -15.87 -20.54 -10.63
N ASP A 179 -16.55 -19.87 -9.70
CA ASP A 179 -17.82 -19.19 -10.04
C ASP A 179 -17.60 -17.94 -10.91
N VAL A 180 -16.58 -17.15 -10.59
CA VAL A 180 -16.15 -15.97 -11.35
C VAL A 180 -14.70 -16.11 -11.77
N LEU A 181 -14.39 -15.71 -13.00
CA LEU A 181 -13.07 -15.74 -13.59
C LEU A 181 -12.60 -14.32 -13.91
N PHE A 182 -11.48 -13.93 -13.33
CA PHE A 182 -10.76 -12.71 -13.67
C PHE A 182 -9.63 -13.06 -14.64
N VAL A 183 -9.70 -12.56 -15.87
CA VAL A 183 -8.65 -12.72 -16.88
C VAL A 183 -7.91 -11.41 -17.04
N ILE A 184 -6.62 -11.42 -16.76
CA ILE A 184 -5.72 -10.27 -16.87
C ILE A 184 -4.77 -10.52 -18.03
N HIS A 185 -4.93 -9.79 -19.12
CA HIS A 185 -4.04 -9.86 -20.28
C HIS A 185 -3.12 -8.64 -20.30
N ILE A 186 -1.85 -8.85 -19.96
CA ILE A 186 -0.82 -7.81 -19.92
C ILE A 186 -0.11 -7.79 -21.27
N SER A 187 -0.05 -6.65 -21.95
CA SER A 187 0.74 -6.51 -23.18
C SER A 187 2.21 -6.18 -22.90
N LYS A 188 3.06 -6.37 -23.91
CA LYS A 188 4.46 -5.91 -23.84
C LYS A 188 4.51 -4.39 -23.74
N MET A 189 5.42 -3.85 -22.94
CA MET A 189 5.61 -2.41 -22.80
C MET A 189 6.20 -1.81 -24.07
N VAL A 190 5.60 -0.72 -24.53
CA VAL A 190 6.05 0.06 -25.68
C VAL A 190 6.72 1.32 -25.16
N PHE A 191 7.94 1.58 -25.62
CA PHE A 191 8.72 2.76 -25.25
C PHE A 191 8.75 3.78 -26.39
N GLN A 192 8.69 5.07 -26.06
CA GLN A 192 8.85 6.17 -27.01
C GLN A 192 9.78 7.23 -26.44
N ASP A 193 10.78 7.64 -27.23
CA ASP A 193 11.67 8.74 -26.87
C ASP A 193 11.16 10.05 -27.46
N ASN A 194 11.05 11.09 -26.63
CA ASN A 194 10.71 12.44 -27.07
C ASN A 194 11.59 13.46 -26.33
N GLY A 195 12.36 14.26 -27.08
CA GLY A 195 13.21 15.31 -26.50
C GLY A 195 14.28 14.82 -25.50
N GLY A 196 14.78 13.59 -25.67
CA GLY A 196 15.74 12.98 -24.74
C GLY A 196 15.10 12.40 -23.47
N GLN A 197 13.77 12.39 -23.38
CA GLN A 197 13.00 11.76 -22.32
C GLN A 197 12.35 10.47 -22.84
N THR A 198 12.20 9.47 -21.98
CA THR A 198 11.51 8.21 -22.30
C THR A 198 10.08 8.24 -21.75
N PHE A 199 9.13 7.86 -22.60
CA PHE A 199 7.73 7.60 -22.27
C PHE A 199 7.43 6.12 -22.50
N TYR A 200 6.37 5.63 -21.86
CA TYR A 200 5.96 4.23 -21.98
C TYR A 200 4.44 4.06 -22.00
N SER A 201 3.97 2.98 -22.62
CA SER A 201 2.61 2.49 -22.49
C SER A 201 2.65 0.96 -22.34
N GLN A 202 1.82 0.41 -21.47
CA GLN A 202 1.69 -1.04 -21.29
C GLN A 202 0.22 -1.42 -21.17
N PRO A 203 -0.50 -1.47 -22.31
CA PRO A 203 -1.92 -1.78 -22.34
C PRO A 203 -2.19 -3.11 -21.65
N THR A 204 -3.03 -3.08 -20.62
CA THR A 204 -3.43 -4.26 -19.86
C THR A 204 -4.94 -4.31 -19.77
N ASN A 205 -5.52 -5.43 -20.17
CA ASN A 205 -6.96 -5.65 -20.16
C ASN A 205 -7.34 -6.59 -19.02
N LEU A 206 -8.35 -6.19 -18.24
CA LEU A 206 -9.00 -7.00 -17.22
C LEU A 206 -10.40 -7.33 -17.69
N LYS A 207 -10.73 -8.63 -17.76
CA LYS A 207 -12.07 -9.13 -18.01
C LYS A 207 -12.57 -9.93 -16.83
N VAL A 208 -13.76 -9.61 -16.37
CA VAL A 208 -14.47 -10.33 -15.30
C VAL A 208 -15.59 -11.13 -15.94
N MET A 209 -15.54 -12.45 -15.80
CA MET A 209 -16.49 -13.36 -16.43
C MET A 209 -17.20 -14.24 -15.42
N LYS A 210 -18.50 -14.47 -15.63
CA LYS A 210 -19.29 -15.49 -14.91
C LYS A 210 -19.81 -16.49 -15.94
N GLY A 211 -19.18 -17.66 -15.99
CA GLY A 211 -19.42 -18.63 -17.06
C GLY A 211 -19.03 -18.08 -18.43
N THR A 212 -20.01 -17.69 -19.25
CA THR A 212 -19.80 -17.13 -20.60
C THR A 212 -20.13 -15.63 -20.70
N GLU A 213 -20.67 -15.04 -19.65
CA GLU A 213 -21.06 -13.64 -19.61
C GLU A 213 -19.90 -12.77 -19.10
N VAL A 214 -19.63 -11.66 -19.79
CA VAL A 214 -18.66 -10.64 -19.36
C VAL A 214 -19.40 -9.63 -18.48
N ILE A 215 -19.03 -9.59 -17.19
CA ILE A 215 -19.59 -8.69 -16.19
C ILE A 215 -18.91 -7.33 -16.25
N ASP A 216 -17.59 -7.30 -16.45
CA ASP A 216 -16.81 -6.08 -16.52
C ASP A 216 -15.61 -6.26 -17.46
N ASP A 217 -15.24 -5.17 -18.13
CA ASP A 217 -14.13 -5.11 -19.08
C ASP A 217 -13.42 -3.75 -18.94
N LYS A 218 -12.18 -3.79 -18.44
CA LYS A 218 -11.43 -2.59 -18.06
C LYS A 218 -10.02 -2.62 -18.62
N ASN A 219 -9.62 -1.53 -19.27
CA ASN A 219 -8.24 -1.31 -19.69
C ASN A 219 -7.46 -0.44 -18.70
N PHE A 220 -6.17 -0.74 -18.59
CA PHE A 220 -5.16 -0.05 -17.77
C PHE A 220 -3.96 0.31 -18.65
N ASP A 221 -3.34 1.47 -18.38
CA ASP A 221 -2.09 1.92 -19.01
C ASP A 221 -2.07 1.97 -20.55
N ASP A 222 -3.24 2.25 -21.17
CA ASP A 222 -3.40 2.43 -22.63
C ASP A 222 -2.69 3.69 -23.16
N GLU A 223 -2.51 4.72 -22.33
CA GLU A 223 -1.89 5.99 -22.72
C GLU A 223 -0.40 6.04 -22.39
N PHE A 224 0.36 6.82 -23.16
CA PHE A 224 1.78 7.05 -22.90
C PHE A 224 2.00 7.90 -21.64
N GLN A 225 2.73 7.34 -20.68
CA GLN A 225 3.12 7.97 -19.43
C GLN A 225 4.62 8.28 -19.43
N PHE A 226 5.00 9.35 -18.74
CA PHE A 226 6.42 9.69 -18.56
C PHE A 226 7.13 8.63 -17.72
N LEU A 227 8.28 8.13 -18.20
CA LEU A 227 9.13 7.20 -17.45
C LEU A 227 10.29 7.92 -16.77
N THR A 228 11.13 8.61 -17.56
CA THR A 228 12.38 9.20 -17.09
C THR A 228 12.91 10.25 -18.05
N SER A 229 13.77 11.16 -17.55
CA SER A 229 14.43 12.20 -18.34
C SER A 229 15.72 11.75 -19.03
N SER A 230 15.90 10.44 -19.19
CA SER A 230 16.99 9.82 -19.97
C SER A 230 16.40 9.14 -21.20
N SER A 231 17.20 8.96 -22.25
CA SER A 231 16.79 8.19 -23.45
C SER A 231 16.74 6.69 -23.16
N SER A 232 15.85 5.97 -23.86
CA SER A 232 15.64 4.53 -23.72
C SER A 232 16.93 3.71 -23.90
N ASN A 233 17.89 4.22 -24.70
CA ASN A 233 19.16 3.55 -24.99
C ASN A 233 20.15 3.56 -23.81
N THR A 234 19.90 4.39 -22.80
CA THR A 234 20.80 4.57 -21.64
C THR A 234 20.28 3.93 -20.36
N ILE A 235 19.11 3.28 -20.43
CA ILE A 235 18.41 2.73 -19.28
C ILE A 235 18.16 1.23 -19.44
N ASN A 236 18.00 0.53 -18.32
CA ASN A 236 17.58 -0.87 -18.33
C ASN A 236 16.05 -0.95 -18.50
N LEU A 237 15.59 -1.15 -19.73
CA LEU A 237 14.16 -1.23 -20.09
C LEU A 237 13.46 -2.41 -19.39
N GLU A 238 14.12 -3.57 -19.31
CA GLU A 238 13.58 -4.79 -18.67
C GLU A 238 13.25 -4.54 -17.19
N ARG A 239 14.12 -3.80 -16.48
CA ARG A 239 13.87 -3.44 -15.08
C ARG A 239 12.67 -2.51 -14.92
N TYR A 240 12.51 -1.51 -15.80
CA TYR A 240 11.36 -0.60 -15.74
C TYR A 240 10.06 -1.32 -16.07
N GLU A 241 10.07 -2.20 -17.06
CA GLU A 241 8.93 -3.03 -17.44
C GLU A 241 8.54 -4.00 -16.33
N LYS A 242 9.51 -4.64 -15.65
CA LYS A 242 9.25 -5.45 -14.45
C LYS A 242 8.54 -4.67 -13.34
N ASN A 243 9.02 -3.46 -13.06
CA ASN A 243 8.40 -2.59 -12.06
C ASN A 243 6.99 -2.16 -12.46
N ASN A 244 6.76 -1.90 -13.75
CA ASN A 244 5.45 -1.48 -14.23
C ASN A 244 4.41 -2.60 -14.15
N VAL A 245 4.77 -3.84 -14.49
CA VAL A 245 3.87 -5.00 -14.32
C VAL A 245 3.44 -5.13 -12.86
N ASN A 246 4.38 -5.05 -11.90
CA ASN A 246 4.03 -5.11 -10.46
C ASN A 246 3.11 -3.95 -10.03
N LYS A 247 3.32 -2.75 -10.58
CA LYS A 247 2.47 -1.58 -10.33
C LYS A 247 1.05 -1.80 -10.88
N ILE A 248 0.93 -2.27 -12.12
CA ILE A 248 -0.36 -2.58 -12.77
C ILE A 248 -1.09 -3.68 -12.00
N MET A 249 -0.42 -4.77 -11.65
CA MET A 249 -1.03 -5.87 -10.89
C MET A 249 -1.59 -5.40 -9.54
N LYS A 250 -0.88 -4.51 -8.85
CA LYS A 250 -1.38 -3.88 -7.62
C LYS A 250 -2.60 -2.99 -7.89
N ALA A 251 -2.58 -2.20 -8.96
CA ALA A 251 -3.71 -1.35 -9.35
C ALA A 251 -4.96 -2.18 -9.71
N ILE A 252 -4.78 -3.27 -10.44
CA ILE A 252 -5.83 -4.24 -10.77
C ILE A 252 -6.40 -4.87 -9.50
N GLY A 253 -5.56 -5.33 -8.58
CA GLY A 253 -6.01 -5.90 -7.31
C GLY A 253 -6.80 -4.89 -6.46
N GLN A 254 -6.41 -3.61 -6.48
CA GLN A 254 -7.18 -2.55 -5.82
C GLN A 254 -8.54 -2.35 -6.50
N TYR A 255 -8.56 -2.19 -7.83
CA TYR A 255 -9.77 -2.02 -8.62
C TYR A 255 -10.77 -3.16 -8.41
N ILE A 256 -10.32 -4.42 -8.53
CA ILE A 256 -11.16 -5.60 -8.31
C ILE A 256 -11.78 -5.59 -6.92
N ASN A 257 -11.01 -5.20 -5.89
CA ASN A 257 -11.53 -5.14 -4.53
C ASN A 257 -12.47 -3.95 -4.28
N GLU A 258 -12.30 -2.84 -4.97
CA GLU A 258 -13.21 -1.69 -4.87
C GLU A 258 -14.53 -1.95 -5.58
N GLU A 259 -14.46 -2.60 -6.75
CA GLU A 259 -15.62 -2.90 -7.57
C GLU A 259 -16.39 -4.12 -7.08
N PHE A 260 -15.72 -5.18 -6.65
CA PHE A 260 -16.36 -6.47 -6.35
C PHE A 260 -16.05 -7.01 -4.94
N GLY A 261 -14.98 -6.54 -4.30
CA GLY A 261 -14.52 -7.05 -3.02
C GLY A 261 -15.19 -6.42 -1.79
N TYR A 262 -15.21 -7.18 -0.70
CA TYR A 262 -15.67 -6.74 0.62
C TYR A 262 -14.49 -6.24 1.46
N ILE A 263 -14.20 -4.95 1.37
CA ILE A 263 -12.98 -4.37 1.97
C ILE A 263 -13.17 -4.18 3.49
N PRO A 264 -12.29 -4.75 4.35
CA PRO A 264 -12.31 -4.53 5.78
C PRO A 264 -11.77 -3.14 6.13
N VAL A 265 -12.61 -2.31 6.74
CA VAL A 265 -12.31 -0.95 7.20
C VAL A 265 -12.21 -0.93 8.72
N SER A 266 -11.09 -0.45 9.25
CA SER A 266 -10.91 -0.29 10.69
C SER A 266 -11.93 0.70 11.24
N SER A 267 -12.71 0.26 12.23
CA SER A 267 -13.76 1.02 12.89
C SER A 267 -13.64 0.83 14.40
N SER A 268 -14.24 1.74 15.17
CA SER A 268 -14.32 1.59 16.61
C SER A 268 -15.73 1.87 17.11
N ILE A 269 -16.11 1.17 18.17
CA ILE A 269 -17.40 1.33 18.83
C ILE A 269 -17.19 1.46 20.33
N LYS A 270 -17.97 2.34 20.95
CA LYS A 270 -18.05 2.50 22.40
C LYS A 270 -19.32 1.82 22.89
N ILE A 271 -19.19 0.87 23.82
CA ILE A 271 -20.33 0.22 24.47
C ILE A 271 -20.36 0.67 25.94
N GLU A 272 -21.50 1.15 26.38
CA GLU A 272 -21.74 1.64 27.74
C GLU A 272 -22.52 0.61 28.57
N PHE A 273 -22.25 0.49 29.85
CA PHE A 273 -22.87 -0.51 30.73
C PHE A 273 -22.92 -0.04 32.18
N PRO A 274 -23.94 -0.41 32.98
CA PRO A 274 -24.00 -0.01 34.37
C PRO A 274 -23.06 -0.87 35.23
N LYS A 275 -22.54 -0.28 36.31
CA LYS A 275 -21.77 -1.06 37.30
C LYS A 275 -22.69 -2.00 38.08
N ASN A 276 -22.61 -3.30 37.80
CA ASN A 276 -23.44 -4.31 38.43
C ASN A 276 -22.86 -4.79 39.78
N LYS A 277 -23.27 -4.17 40.89
CA LYS A 277 -22.83 -4.60 42.24
C LYS A 277 -23.76 -5.63 42.90
N ASN A 278 -25.05 -5.60 42.56
CA ASN A 278 -26.11 -6.36 43.22
C ASN A 278 -26.85 -7.35 42.31
N ARG A 279 -26.30 -7.65 41.12
CA ARG A 279 -26.97 -8.46 40.08
C ARG A 279 -28.26 -7.87 39.51
N GLU A 280 -28.49 -6.59 39.76
CA GLU A 280 -29.66 -5.84 39.26
C GLU A 280 -29.58 -5.60 37.74
N TYR A 281 -28.39 -5.70 37.13
CA TYR A 281 -28.16 -5.44 35.72
C TYR A 281 -27.53 -6.63 34.97
N ASP A 282 -27.77 -7.86 35.43
CA ASP A 282 -27.19 -9.08 34.82
C ASP A 282 -27.49 -9.19 33.32
N ALA A 283 -28.69 -8.79 32.88
CA ALA A 283 -29.07 -8.78 31.47
C ALA A 283 -28.19 -7.82 30.64
N LEU A 284 -27.96 -6.60 31.14
CA LEU A 284 -27.16 -5.58 30.46
C LEU A 284 -25.66 -5.93 30.48
N GLU A 285 -25.16 -6.52 31.56
CA GLU A 285 -23.77 -7.00 31.64
C GLU A 285 -23.52 -8.17 30.69
N ASN A 286 -24.44 -9.14 30.63
CA ASN A 286 -24.36 -10.25 29.69
C ASN A 286 -24.46 -9.77 28.24
N ALA A 287 -25.36 -8.83 27.96
CA ALA A 287 -25.49 -8.20 26.64
C ALA A 287 -24.20 -7.50 26.22
N LYS A 288 -23.57 -6.74 27.13
CA LYS A 288 -22.26 -6.13 26.90
C LYS A 288 -21.20 -7.19 26.58
N ILE A 289 -21.05 -8.23 27.39
CA ILE A 289 -20.04 -9.28 27.17
C ILE A 289 -20.21 -9.93 25.79
N LYS A 290 -21.46 -10.24 25.40
CA LYS A 290 -21.78 -10.79 24.08
C LYS A 290 -21.46 -9.81 22.96
N ALA A 291 -21.85 -8.54 23.08
CA ALA A 291 -21.55 -7.50 22.09
C ALA A 291 -20.04 -7.40 21.84
N ILE A 292 -19.27 -7.32 22.93
CA ILE A 292 -17.82 -7.20 22.88
C ILE A 292 -17.17 -8.43 22.25
N SER A 293 -17.65 -9.63 22.60
CA SER A 293 -17.18 -10.87 21.99
C SER A 293 -17.44 -10.87 20.49
N ALA A 294 -18.63 -10.48 20.05
CA ALA A 294 -19.00 -10.39 18.65
C ALA A 294 -18.10 -9.40 17.88
N TYR A 295 -17.89 -8.18 18.39
CA TYR A 295 -16.97 -7.21 17.76
C TYR A 295 -15.52 -7.70 17.70
N ARG A 296 -15.05 -8.44 18.71
CA ARG A 296 -13.69 -9.02 18.71
C ARG A 296 -13.52 -10.14 17.66
N LYS A 297 -14.60 -10.78 17.24
CA LYS A 297 -14.59 -11.78 16.14
C LYS A 297 -14.48 -11.11 14.77
N LEU A 298 -14.88 -9.84 14.64
CA LEU A 298 -14.78 -9.04 13.40
C LEU A 298 -13.35 -8.54 13.16
N LYS A 299 -12.42 -9.46 12.93
CA LYS A 299 -11.01 -9.20 12.56
C LYS A 299 -10.88 -8.84 11.08
N LYS A 300 -9.69 -8.41 10.66
CA LYS A 300 -9.40 -8.05 9.25
C LYS A 300 -9.61 -9.24 8.31
N ASP A 301 -9.11 -10.39 8.72
CA ASP A 301 -9.09 -11.70 8.04
C ASP A 301 -10.29 -12.59 8.40
N ALA A 302 -11.32 -12.04 9.06
CA ALA A 302 -12.50 -12.82 9.44
C ALA A 302 -13.27 -13.28 8.18
N THR A 303 -13.52 -14.59 8.12
CA THR A 303 -14.31 -15.22 7.04
C THR A 303 -15.75 -14.70 7.02
N SER A 304 -16.41 -14.82 5.85
CA SER A 304 -17.82 -14.43 5.68
C SER A 304 -18.72 -15.07 6.75
N ASP A 305 -18.57 -16.39 6.99
CA ASP A 305 -19.33 -17.12 8.02
C ASP A 305 -19.09 -16.62 9.45
N THR A 306 -17.87 -16.21 9.76
CA THR A 306 -17.54 -15.67 11.09
C THR A 306 -18.18 -14.30 11.28
N ARG A 307 -18.19 -13.47 10.23
CA ARG A 307 -18.86 -12.17 10.23
C ARG A 307 -20.38 -12.33 10.35
N ALA A 308 -20.98 -13.24 9.58
CA ALA A 308 -22.42 -13.52 9.66
C ALA A 308 -22.85 -13.95 11.07
N ARG A 309 -22.12 -14.88 11.69
CA ARG A 309 -22.38 -15.31 13.08
C ARG A 309 -22.20 -14.17 14.09
N ALA A 310 -21.18 -13.33 13.92
CA ALA A 310 -20.97 -12.17 14.79
C ALA A 310 -22.13 -11.15 14.64
N ASN A 311 -22.62 -10.92 13.43
CA ASN A 311 -23.78 -10.06 13.19
C ASN A 311 -25.05 -10.61 13.84
N GLN A 312 -25.31 -11.92 13.73
CA GLN A 312 -26.43 -12.57 14.44
C GLN A 312 -26.33 -12.44 15.96
N GLU A 313 -25.12 -12.55 16.53
CA GLU A 313 -24.90 -12.32 17.96
C GLU A 313 -25.20 -10.86 18.36
N LEU A 314 -24.85 -9.89 17.50
CA LEU A 314 -25.16 -8.47 17.71
C LEU A 314 -26.66 -8.19 17.61
N GLU A 315 -27.36 -8.83 16.67
CA GLU A 315 -28.82 -8.77 16.56
C GLU A 315 -29.49 -9.30 17.83
N ALA A 316 -29.03 -10.44 18.35
CA ALA A 316 -29.54 -10.99 19.61
C ALA A 316 -29.26 -10.06 20.81
N VAL A 317 -28.13 -9.35 20.83
CA VAL A 317 -27.84 -8.33 21.84
C VAL A 317 -28.79 -7.13 21.72
N ARG A 318 -29.07 -6.70 20.50
CA ARG A 318 -30.02 -5.61 20.20
C ARG A 318 -31.39 -5.91 20.79
N GLU A 319 -31.90 -7.12 20.56
CA GLU A 319 -33.19 -7.58 21.12
C GLU A 319 -33.21 -7.55 22.65
N VAL A 320 -32.12 -7.96 23.30
CA VAL A 320 -32.01 -7.87 24.76
C VAL A 320 -32.11 -6.41 25.21
N TRP A 321 -31.38 -5.49 24.56
CA TRP A 321 -31.44 -4.07 24.90
C TRP A 321 -32.81 -3.45 24.66
N ILE A 322 -33.51 -3.79 23.57
CA ILE A 322 -34.89 -3.35 23.32
C ILE A 322 -35.81 -3.84 24.45
N SER A 323 -35.69 -5.12 24.85
CA SER A 323 -36.50 -5.69 25.93
C SER A 323 -36.23 -5.04 27.31
N GLU A 324 -34.99 -4.66 27.59
CA GLU A 324 -34.61 -3.96 28.82
C GLU A 324 -35.03 -2.48 28.79
N LEU A 325 -35.01 -1.85 27.61
CA LEU A 325 -35.46 -0.46 27.42
C LEU A 325 -36.94 -0.29 27.77
N ALA A 326 -37.77 -1.29 27.50
CA ALA A 326 -39.20 -1.29 27.83
C ALA A 326 -39.46 -1.25 29.36
N LYS A 327 -38.48 -1.64 30.19
CA LYS A 327 -38.58 -1.64 31.65
C LYS A 327 -38.15 -0.32 32.30
N VAL A 328 -37.69 0.64 31.50
CA VAL A 328 -37.16 1.91 32.00
C VAL A 328 -38.29 2.83 32.47
N ASP A 329 -38.19 3.28 33.72
CA ASP A 329 -38.99 4.37 34.26
C ASP A 329 -38.20 5.68 34.14
N TYR A 330 -38.69 6.57 33.28
CA TYR A 330 -38.03 7.84 32.98
C TYR A 330 -38.32 8.92 34.02
N ASN A 331 -39.37 8.74 34.83
CA ASN A 331 -39.83 9.71 35.83
C ASN A 331 -39.22 9.42 37.20
N ASP A 332 -38.98 8.15 37.54
CA ASP A 332 -38.37 7.76 38.80
C ASP A 332 -36.83 7.71 38.74
N LYS A 333 -36.19 8.71 39.34
CA LYS A 333 -34.72 8.77 39.47
C LYS A 333 -34.13 7.65 40.32
N LYS A 334 -34.92 7.06 41.22
CA LYS A 334 -34.49 5.98 42.15
C LYS A 334 -34.77 4.59 41.61
N ALA A 335 -35.54 4.47 40.52
CA ALA A 335 -35.77 3.18 39.87
C ALA A 335 -34.43 2.55 39.47
N THR A 336 -34.34 1.23 39.55
CA THR A 336 -33.19 0.49 39.04
C THR A 336 -32.98 0.78 37.56
N MET A 337 -34.04 0.70 36.75
CA MET A 337 -34.00 1.09 35.35
C MET A 337 -34.50 2.53 35.21
N ASN A 338 -33.63 3.51 35.44
CA ASN A 338 -33.97 4.93 35.35
C ASN A 338 -33.59 5.57 34.00
N LYS A 339 -33.84 6.86 33.84
CA LYS A 339 -33.49 7.62 32.62
C LYS A 339 -32.01 7.52 32.20
N ASP A 340 -31.06 7.40 33.14
CA ASP A 340 -29.63 7.31 32.81
C ASP A 340 -29.30 5.96 32.16
N ILE A 341 -29.95 4.89 32.62
CA ILE A 341 -29.90 3.58 31.94
C ILE A 341 -30.59 3.63 30.58
N GLY A 342 -31.72 4.32 30.48
CA GLY A 342 -32.40 4.56 29.20
C GLY A 342 -31.47 5.22 28.17
N LYS A 343 -30.78 6.31 28.53
CA LYS A 343 -29.79 6.99 27.66
C LYS A 343 -28.72 6.01 27.18
N MET A 344 -28.15 5.25 28.11
CA MET A 344 -27.09 4.29 27.83
C MET A 344 -27.55 3.24 26.82
N ILE A 345 -28.75 2.67 27.02
CA ILE A 345 -29.33 1.68 26.13
C ILE A 345 -29.55 2.30 24.74
N PHE A 346 -30.15 3.49 24.64
CA PHE A 346 -30.35 4.17 23.35
C PHE A 346 -29.03 4.43 22.60
N PHE A 347 -28.00 4.94 23.27
CA PHE A 347 -26.71 5.17 22.62
C PHE A 347 -26.05 3.87 22.17
N ASN A 348 -26.18 2.78 22.93
CA ASN A 348 -25.69 1.48 22.50
C ASN A 348 -26.45 0.94 21.30
N LEU A 349 -27.79 1.00 21.33
CA LEU A 349 -28.66 0.57 20.23
C LEU A 349 -28.30 1.30 18.94
N MET A 350 -28.29 2.64 18.93
CA MET A 350 -27.91 3.41 17.74
C MET A 350 -26.53 3.04 17.22
N ARG A 351 -25.53 2.87 18.09
CA ARG A 351 -24.17 2.51 17.67
C ARG A 351 -24.12 1.11 17.04
N VAL A 352 -24.90 0.16 17.57
CA VAL A 352 -24.97 -1.20 17.03
C VAL A 352 -25.79 -1.25 15.74
N ASP A 353 -26.93 -0.58 15.68
CA ASP A 353 -27.76 -0.48 14.47
C ASP A 353 -26.97 0.14 13.30
N ILE A 354 -26.21 1.21 13.56
CA ILE A 354 -25.29 1.81 12.57
C ILE A 354 -24.20 0.83 12.15
N SER A 355 -23.63 0.07 13.09
CA SER A 355 -22.57 -0.90 12.76
C SER A 355 -23.06 -2.07 11.90
N LEU A 356 -24.32 -2.48 12.12
CA LEU A 356 -25.01 -3.52 11.35
C LEU A 356 -25.50 -2.99 10.00
N LYS A 357 -25.47 -1.66 9.79
CA LYS A 357 -26.02 -0.96 8.63
C LYS A 357 -27.51 -1.22 8.43
N ASP A 358 -28.22 -1.43 9.53
CA ASP A 358 -29.65 -1.68 9.54
C ASP A 358 -30.40 -0.35 9.63
N LYS A 359 -30.66 0.25 8.47
CA LYS A 359 -31.26 1.59 8.39
C LYS A 359 -32.63 1.68 9.05
N VAL A 360 -33.47 0.65 8.87
CA VAL A 360 -34.84 0.63 9.40
C VAL A 360 -34.82 0.67 10.92
N GLN A 361 -34.04 -0.23 11.55
CA GLN A 361 -33.93 -0.24 13.01
C GLN A 361 -33.21 1.01 13.55
N ALA A 362 -32.21 1.53 12.83
CA ALA A 362 -31.51 2.75 13.24
C ALA A 362 -32.46 3.97 13.26
N GLU A 363 -33.32 4.10 12.25
CA GLU A 363 -34.35 5.16 12.18
C GLU A 363 -35.43 4.98 13.25
N GLU A 364 -35.83 3.74 13.56
CA GLU A 364 -36.76 3.45 14.64
C GLU A 364 -36.18 3.84 16.01
N THR A 365 -34.96 3.37 16.32
CA THR A 365 -34.25 3.72 17.56
C THR A 365 -34.09 5.25 17.69
N LEU A 366 -33.73 5.93 16.59
CA LEU A 366 -33.60 7.38 16.54
C LEU A 366 -34.93 8.07 16.86
N SER A 367 -36.02 7.63 16.23
CA SER A 367 -37.37 8.19 16.44
C SER A 367 -37.82 8.01 17.89
N GLN A 368 -37.65 6.82 18.47
CA GLN A 368 -37.98 6.55 19.87
C GLN A 368 -37.16 7.43 20.84
N MET A 369 -35.88 7.67 20.53
CA MET A 369 -35.03 8.55 21.34
C MET A 369 -35.42 10.04 21.19
N GLN A 370 -35.84 10.47 19.99
CA GLN A 370 -36.32 11.83 19.73
C GLN A 370 -37.62 12.11 20.48
N GLU A 371 -38.57 11.18 20.48
CA GLU A 371 -39.84 11.28 21.23
C GLU A 371 -39.59 11.44 22.74
N ARG A 372 -38.58 10.73 23.27
CA ARG A 372 -38.22 10.75 24.69
C ARG A 372 -37.14 11.78 25.03
N ARG A 373 -36.78 12.68 24.11
CA ARG A 373 -35.65 13.61 24.28
C ARG A 373 -35.80 14.52 25.50
N ILE A 374 -37.02 14.93 25.82
CA ILE A 374 -37.33 15.77 26.98
C ILE A 374 -37.08 14.97 28.27
N ASP A 375 -37.59 13.74 28.33
CA ASP A 375 -37.48 12.87 29.52
C ASP A 375 -36.04 12.42 29.78
N LEU A 376 -35.28 12.21 28.71
CA LEU A 376 -33.87 11.83 28.79
C LEU A 376 -33.02 12.95 29.38
N ASP A 377 -33.29 14.23 29.13
CA ASP A 377 -32.51 15.35 29.69
C ASP A 377 -31.00 15.20 29.40
N LEU A 378 -30.67 15.21 28.10
CA LEU A 378 -29.30 15.01 27.60
C LEU A 378 -28.39 16.19 27.96
N ASN A 379 -27.18 15.89 28.44
CA ASN A 379 -26.13 16.89 28.67
C ASN A 379 -25.51 17.38 27.34
N TYR A 380 -24.57 18.33 27.41
CA TYR A 380 -23.94 18.91 26.22
C TYR A 380 -23.23 17.86 25.33
N ASP A 381 -22.41 16.99 25.93
CA ASP A 381 -21.65 15.96 25.21
C ASP A 381 -22.57 14.86 24.64
N GLU A 382 -23.63 14.52 25.38
CA GLU A 382 -24.67 13.58 24.96
C GLU A 382 -25.47 14.13 23.76
N LYS A 383 -25.79 15.44 23.77
CA LYS A 383 -26.44 16.10 22.63
C LYS A 383 -25.54 16.09 21.39
N ALA A 384 -24.26 16.41 21.54
CA ALA A 384 -23.31 16.35 20.43
C ALA A 384 -23.15 14.91 19.90
N THR A 385 -23.10 13.92 20.80
CA THR A 385 -23.05 12.50 20.43
C THR A 385 -24.31 12.07 19.69
N PHE A 386 -25.48 12.48 20.16
CA PHE A 386 -26.76 12.22 19.52
C PHE A 386 -26.79 12.78 18.09
N THR A 387 -26.46 14.06 17.90
CA THR A 387 -26.41 14.68 16.57
C THR A 387 -25.43 13.98 15.63
N ARG A 388 -24.25 13.58 16.13
CA ARG A 388 -23.29 12.81 15.32
C ARG A 388 -23.85 11.44 14.89
N LEU A 389 -24.57 10.76 15.78
CA LEU A 389 -25.17 9.46 15.47
C LEU A 389 -26.37 9.62 14.53
N GLU A 390 -27.19 10.64 14.72
CA GLU A 390 -28.29 11.03 13.82
C GLU A 390 -27.79 11.28 12.39
N GLU A 391 -26.72 12.06 12.22
CA GLU A 391 -26.08 12.25 10.91
C GLU A 391 -25.55 10.95 10.30
N GLN A 392 -25.09 10.01 11.12
CA GLN A 392 -24.63 8.70 10.64
C GLN A 392 -25.80 7.83 10.19
N VAL A 393 -26.92 7.83 10.92
CA VAL A 393 -28.15 7.12 10.52
C VAL A 393 -28.65 7.63 9.16
N TYR A 394 -28.67 8.94 8.93
CA TYR A 394 -29.10 9.50 7.64
C TYR A 394 -28.15 9.21 6.47
N LYS A 395 -26.90 8.81 6.75
CA LYS A 395 -25.88 8.45 5.73
C LYS A 395 -25.82 6.96 5.44
N LEU A 396 -26.52 6.11 6.21
CA LEU A 396 -26.75 4.71 5.88
C LEU A 396 -27.65 4.60 4.65
#